data_AF-A0A7X5F752-F1
#
_entry.id   AF-A0A7X5F752-F1
#
_cell.length_a   1.000
_cell.length_b   1.000
_cell.length_c   1.000
_cell.angle_alpha   90.00
_cell.angle_beta   90.00
_cell.angle_gamma   90.00
#
_symmetry.space_group_name_H-M   'P 1'
#
loop_
_entity.id
_entity.type
_entity.pdbx_description
1 polymer ?
#
loop_
_entity_poly.entity_id
_entity_poly.type
_entity_poly.pdbx_seq_one_letter_code
_entity_poly.pdbx_strand_id
1 'polypeptide(L)'
;MKFLARALPFASFFPAVAAFAQTSPGNFNGVTVFFTNIVTFINFTLVPLIFAIAFLLFIWGVATYFIFSRDSETAKEKGRDYMIWGIAGFVIMVSVWGIVNLLSSGLGLNQQDIQGIPNVNLTNN
;
A
#
# COMPACT_ATOMS: atom_id res chain seq x y z
N MET A 1 -37.21 -31.13 27.41
CA MET A 1 -35.73 -31.20 27.45
C MET A 1 -35.20 -30.08 26.56
N LYS A 2 -34.84 -28.97 27.21
CA LYS A 2 -34.61 -27.64 26.61
C LYS A 2 -33.11 -27.33 26.66
N PHE A 3 -32.25 -27.92 25.82
CA PHE A 3 -30.80 -27.65 25.95
C PHE A 3 -29.96 -27.62 24.66
N LEU A 4 -30.53 -27.75 23.46
CA LEU A 4 -29.74 -27.74 22.21
C LEU A 4 -29.92 -26.49 21.34
N ALA A 5 -30.49 -25.42 21.92
CA ALA A 5 -30.75 -24.14 21.23
C ALA A 5 -29.70 -23.04 21.54
N ARG A 6 -28.47 -23.39 21.95
CA ARG A 6 -27.49 -22.38 22.40
C ARG A 6 -26.04 -22.74 22.09
N ALA A 7 -25.67 -22.78 20.80
CA ALA A 7 -24.28 -22.67 20.35
C ALA A 7 -24.16 -22.26 18.86
N LEU A 8 -24.98 -21.33 18.39
CA LEU A 8 -24.58 -20.36 17.36
C LEU A 8 -24.06 -19.14 18.17
N PRO A 9 -23.02 -18.35 17.81
CA PRO A 9 -22.04 -18.41 16.72
C PRO A 9 -20.63 -17.96 17.21
N PHE A 10 -19.70 -18.88 17.53
CA PHE A 10 -18.31 -18.48 17.90
C PHE A 10 -17.26 -18.89 16.84
N ALA A 11 -17.67 -19.42 15.69
CA ALA A 11 -16.76 -19.76 14.59
C ALA A 11 -16.36 -18.53 13.72
N SER A 12 -16.97 -17.37 13.94
CA SER A 12 -16.67 -16.13 13.20
C SER A 12 -15.39 -15.41 13.64
N PHE A 13 -14.63 -15.96 14.60
CA PHE A 13 -13.37 -15.37 15.07
C PHE A 13 -12.11 -16.19 14.73
N PHE A 14 -12.22 -17.29 13.99
CA PHE A 14 -11.07 -18.13 13.61
C PHE A 14 -10.70 -18.24 12.10
N PRO A 15 -11.13 -17.36 11.16
CA PRO A 15 -10.47 -17.33 9.84
C PRO A 15 -9.02 -16.79 9.94
N ALA A 16 -8.69 -16.09 11.02
CA ALA A 16 -7.38 -15.50 11.26
C ALA A 16 -6.23 -16.50 11.46
N VAL A 17 -6.49 -17.81 11.56
CA VAL A 17 -5.42 -18.82 11.76
C VAL A 17 -5.17 -19.69 10.52
N ALA A 18 -6.11 -19.76 9.57
CA ALA A 18 -5.95 -20.57 8.36
C ALA A 18 -5.49 -19.77 7.13
N ALA A 19 -5.83 -18.47 7.02
CA ALA A 19 -5.53 -17.68 5.82
C ALA A 19 -4.09 -17.13 5.75
N PHE A 20 -3.35 -17.13 6.87
CA PHE A 20 -1.93 -16.72 6.90
C PHE A 20 -0.95 -17.88 6.70
N ALA A 21 -1.43 -19.11 6.46
CA ALA A 21 -0.60 -20.32 6.51
C ALA A 21 -0.32 -21.01 5.16
N GLN A 22 -0.77 -20.48 4.02
CA GLN A 22 -0.53 -21.15 2.73
C GLN A 22 0.41 -20.34 1.83
N THR A 23 1.71 -20.53 2.05
CA THR A 23 2.76 -20.37 1.03
C THR A 23 3.31 -21.76 0.69
N SER A 24 3.05 -22.26 -0.52
CA SER A 24 3.59 -23.56 -0.97
C SER A 24 5.03 -23.39 -1.48
N PRO A 25 5.94 -24.34 -1.22
CA PRO A 25 7.37 -24.07 -1.11
C PRO A 25 8.14 -24.30 -2.41
N GLY A 26 8.71 -23.23 -2.94
CA GLY A 26 10.01 -23.21 -3.59
C GLY A 26 10.94 -22.36 -2.72
N ASN A 27 11.92 -22.97 -2.06
CA ASN A 27 12.66 -22.38 -0.92
C ASN A 27 13.67 -21.30 -1.36
N PHE A 28 13.17 -20.13 -1.77
CA PHE A 28 13.89 -18.84 -1.84
C PHE A 28 13.62 -17.97 -0.60
N ASN A 29 13.20 -18.59 0.51
CA ASN A 29 12.66 -17.94 1.70
C ASN A 29 13.47 -16.74 2.19
N GLY A 30 14.80 -16.78 2.21
CA GLY A 30 15.61 -15.63 2.64
C GLY A 30 15.50 -14.42 1.71
N VAL A 31 15.56 -14.62 0.40
CA VAL A 31 15.55 -13.55 -0.61
C VAL A 31 14.12 -13.01 -0.78
N THR A 32 13.12 -13.88 -0.87
CA THR A 32 11.71 -13.48 -0.98
C THR A 32 11.23 -12.73 0.26
N VAL A 33 11.60 -13.18 1.47
CA VAL A 33 11.27 -12.48 2.72
C VAL A 33 11.98 -11.12 2.79
N PHE A 34 13.24 -11.03 2.35
CA PHE A 34 13.95 -9.74 2.30
C PHE A 34 13.24 -8.71 1.40
N PHE A 35 12.90 -9.09 0.16
CA PHE A 35 12.17 -8.19 -0.75
C PHE A 35 10.77 -7.84 -0.22
N THR A 36 10.07 -8.80 0.37
CA THR A 36 8.74 -8.57 0.97
C THR A 36 8.82 -7.60 2.14
N ASN A 37 9.84 -7.72 3.00
CA ASN A 37 10.06 -6.83 4.13
C ASN A 37 10.38 -5.39 3.67
N ILE A 38 11.19 -5.24 2.61
CA ILE A 38 11.48 -3.92 2.04
C ILE A 38 10.22 -3.27 1.49
N VAL A 39 9.46 -4.00 0.67
CA VAL A 39 8.22 -3.47 0.07
C VAL A 39 7.21 -3.11 1.16
N THR A 40 7.07 -3.94 2.19
CA THR A 40 6.18 -3.69 3.33
C THR A 40 6.63 -2.44 4.10
N PHE A 41 7.92 -2.30 4.39
CA PHE A 41 8.44 -1.12 5.08
C PHE A 41 8.23 0.16 4.27
N ILE A 42 8.47 0.13 2.97
CA ILE A 42 8.25 1.29 2.10
C ILE A 42 6.76 1.68 2.10
N ASN A 43 5.86 0.71 1.93
CA ASN A 43 4.43 0.98 1.82
C ASN A 43 3.79 1.43 3.14
N PHE A 44 4.16 0.84 4.27
CA PHE A 44 3.52 1.14 5.55
C PHE A 44 4.21 2.23 6.37
N THR A 45 5.50 2.48 6.13
CA THR A 45 6.27 3.48 6.90
C THR A 45 6.67 4.66 6.02
N LEU A 46 7.33 4.38 4.89
CA LEU A 46 7.96 5.45 4.09
C LEU A 46 6.93 6.28 3.32
N VAL A 47 5.95 5.64 2.68
CA VAL A 47 4.90 6.34 1.91
C VAL A 47 4.06 7.26 2.81
N PRO A 48 3.51 6.81 3.96
CA PRO A 48 2.76 7.69 4.85
C PRO A 48 3.62 8.83 5.42
N LEU A 49 4.90 8.56 5.71
CA LEU A 49 5.82 9.56 6.22
C LEU A 49 6.06 10.69 5.20
N ILE A 50 6.38 10.35 3.96
CA ILE A 50 6.62 11.38 2.94
C ILE A 50 5.30 12.09 2.57
N PHE A 51 4.17 11.36 2.56
CA PHE A 51 2.85 11.98 2.37
C PHE A 51 2.58 13.03 3.45
N ALA A 52 2.86 12.72 4.72
CA ALA A 52 2.72 13.67 5.82
C ALA A 52 3.60 14.91 5.64
N ILE A 53 4.86 14.74 5.23
CA ILE A 53 5.78 15.86 4.96
C ILE A 53 5.29 16.70 3.78
N ALA A 54 4.90 16.07 2.67
CA ALA A 54 4.37 16.76 1.49
C ALA A 54 3.09 17.55 1.84
N PHE A 55 2.23 16.97 2.67
CA PHE A 55 1.02 17.62 3.17
C PHE A 55 1.35 18.82 4.09
N LEU A 56 2.35 18.70 4.95
CA LEU A 56 2.84 19.82 5.78
C LEU A 56 3.39 20.95 4.93
N LEU A 57 4.23 20.64 3.93
CA LEU A 57 4.80 21.63 3.01
C LEU A 57 3.70 22.30 2.17
N PHE A 58 2.68 21.54 1.77
CA PHE A 58 1.52 22.08 1.06
C PHE A 58 0.75 23.09 1.93
N ILE A 59 0.42 22.74 3.17
CA ILE A 59 -0.26 23.65 4.11
C ILE A 59 0.62 24.88 4.39
N TRP A 60 1.92 24.69 4.59
CA TRP A 60 2.87 25.78 4.81
C TRP A 60 2.97 26.72 3.61
N GLY A 61 2.99 26.17 2.40
CA GLY A 61 2.97 26.94 1.15
C GLY A 61 1.70 27.76 1.01
N VAL A 62 0.53 27.17 1.26
CA VAL A 62 -0.77 27.87 1.23
C VAL A 62 -0.82 28.99 2.27
N ALA A 63 -0.41 28.71 3.51
CA ALA A 63 -0.37 29.70 4.58
C ALA A 63 0.59 30.86 4.25
N THR A 64 1.77 30.56 3.71
CA THR A 64 2.75 31.57 3.27
C THR A 64 2.21 32.40 2.10
N TYR A 65 1.56 31.76 1.13
CA TYR A 65 1.01 32.40 -0.06
C TYR A 65 -0.23 33.27 0.22
N PHE A 66 -1.04 32.95 1.23
CA PHE A 66 -2.22 33.75 1.58
C PHE A 66 -1.97 34.79 2.68
N ILE A 67 -1.17 34.46 3.70
CA ILE A 67 -1.02 35.31 4.89
C ILE A 67 0.16 36.29 4.75
N PHE A 68 1.34 35.79 4.36
CA PHE A 68 2.59 36.58 4.33
C PHE A 68 2.83 37.33 3.01
N SER A 69 2.07 36.97 1.99
CA SER A 69 2.21 37.43 0.60
C SER A 69 1.43 38.70 0.25
N ARG A 70 0.87 39.38 1.27
CA ARG A 70 0.04 40.57 1.08
C ARG A 70 0.83 41.82 0.71
N ASP A 71 2.06 41.96 1.22
CA ASP A 71 2.89 43.17 1.06
C ASP A 71 4.28 42.89 0.44
N SER A 72 4.64 41.64 0.19
CA SER A 72 5.97 41.24 -0.28
C SER A 72 5.87 40.24 -1.43
N GLU A 73 6.37 40.63 -2.61
CA GLU A 73 6.45 39.78 -3.80
C GLU A 73 7.39 38.59 -3.60
N THR A 74 8.44 38.77 -2.79
CA THR A 74 9.39 37.71 -2.39
C THR A 74 8.75 36.63 -1.52
N ALA A 75 7.77 36.96 -0.68
CA ALA A 75 7.01 35.99 0.10
C ALA A 75 6.02 35.20 -0.78
N LYS A 76 5.46 35.84 -1.82
CA LYS A 76 4.64 35.16 -2.84
C LYS A 76 5.41 34.10 -3.59
N GLU A 77 6.60 34.42 -4.06
CA GLU A 77 7.44 33.46 -4.78
C GLU A 77 7.77 32.25 -3.91
N LYS A 78 8.23 32.47 -2.67
CA LYS A 78 8.52 31.38 -1.74
C LYS A 78 7.29 30.53 -1.40
N GLY A 79 6.14 31.15 -1.16
CA GLY A 79 4.89 30.43 -0.89
C GLY A 79 4.47 29.56 -2.07
N ARG A 80 4.58 30.09 -3.30
CA ARG A 80 4.31 29.35 -4.53
C ARG A 80 5.26 28.17 -4.71
N ASP A 81 6.54 28.35 -4.44
CA ASP A 81 7.53 27.27 -4.54
C ASP A 81 7.19 26.13 -3.57
N TYR A 82 6.87 26.42 -2.31
CA TYR A 82 6.45 25.40 -1.35
C TYR A 82 5.18 24.64 -1.79
N MET A 83 4.21 25.33 -2.40
CA MET A 83 3.03 24.67 -2.96
C MET A 83 3.39 23.73 -4.12
N ILE A 84 4.28 24.18 -5.04
CA ILE A 84 4.73 23.37 -6.18
C ILE A 84 5.49 22.14 -5.68
N TRP A 85 6.36 22.29 -4.69
CA TRP A 85 7.07 21.16 -4.07
C TRP A 85 6.12 20.16 -3.39
N GLY A 86 5.08 20.65 -2.72
CA GLY A 86 4.03 19.78 -2.16
C GLY A 86 3.27 19.00 -3.24
N ILE A 87 2.84 19.68 -4.30
CA ILE A 87 2.14 19.06 -5.45
C ILE A 87 3.04 18.06 -6.17
N ALA A 88 4.30 18.41 -6.42
CA ALA A 88 5.28 17.51 -7.02
C ALA A 88 5.44 16.23 -6.20
N GLY A 89 5.47 16.34 -4.87
CA GLY A 89 5.44 15.19 -3.96
C GLY A 89 4.22 14.30 -4.19
N PHE A 90 3.02 14.86 -4.25
CA PHE A 90 1.80 14.09 -4.52
C PHE A 90 1.81 13.41 -5.90
N VAL A 91 2.27 14.12 -6.93
CA VAL A 91 2.33 13.58 -8.30
C VAL A 91 3.27 12.38 -8.37
N ILE A 92 4.43 12.43 -7.71
CA ILE A 92 5.39 11.32 -7.69
C ILE A 92 4.75 10.08 -7.04
N MET A 93 4.10 10.24 -5.89
CA MET A 93 3.43 9.14 -5.19
C MET A 93 2.36 8.47 -6.04
N VAL A 94 1.50 9.26 -6.67
CA VAL A 94 0.44 8.75 -7.55
C VAL A 94 1.03 8.13 -8.81
N SER A 95 2.09 8.71 -9.38
CA SER A 95 2.76 8.20 -10.58
C SER A 95 3.36 6.82 -10.35
N VAL A 96 4.00 6.57 -9.20
CA VAL A 96 4.58 5.25 -8.89
C VAL A 96 3.48 4.19 -8.83
N TRP A 97 2.38 4.46 -8.12
CA TRP A 97 1.24 3.53 -8.04
C TRP A 97 0.51 3.35 -9.37
N GLY A 98 0.38 4.42 -10.16
CA GLY A 98 -0.23 4.37 -11.48
C GLY A 98 0.55 3.46 -12.43
N ILE A 99 1.88 3.57 -12.44
CA ILE A 99 2.76 2.71 -13.25
C ILE A 99 2.72 1.27 -12.74
N VAL A 100 2.81 1.04 -11.42
CA VAL A 100 2.72 -0.31 -10.83
C VAL A 100 1.41 -0.98 -11.22
N ASN A 101 0.28 -0.29 -11.07
CA ASN A 101 -1.03 -0.83 -11.42
C ASN A 101 -1.16 -1.12 -12.93
N LEU A 102 -0.61 -0.25 -13.77
CA LEU A 102 -0.61 -0.42 -15.22
C LEU A 102 0.23 -1.63 -15.64
N LEU A 103 1.42 -1.83 -15.05
CA LEU A 103 2.27 -2.99 -15.30
C LEU A 103 1.65 -4.28 -14.77
N SER A 104 1.13 -4.29 -13.54
CA SER A 104 0.47 -5.46 -12.96
C SER A 104 -0.75 -5.90 -13.78
N SER A 105 -1.54 -4.93 -14.27
CA SER A 105 -2.71 -5.21 -15.11
C SER A 105 -2.35 -5.60 -16.53
N GLY A 106 -1.37 -4.93 -17.14
CA GLY A 106 -0.91 -5.22 -18.50
C GLY A 106 -0.19 -6.55 -18.64
N LEU A 107 0.49 -7.02 -17.58
CA LEU A 107 1.21 -8.29 -17.54
C LEU A 107 0.36 -9.47 -17.03
N GLY A 108 -0.94 -9.26 -16.74
CA GLY A 108 -1.81 -10.32 -16.22
C GLY A 108 -1.41 -10.84 -14.84
N LEU A 109 -0.62 -10.08 -14.07
CA LEU A 109 -0.17 -10.48 -12.73
C LEU A 109 -1.26 -10.28 -11.67
N ASN A 110 -2.49 -9.98 -12.09
CA ASN A 110 -3.65 -10.06 -11.23
C ASN A 110 -3.88 -11.52 -10.87
N GLN A 111 -4.09 -11.79 -9.58
CA GLN A 111 -4.02 -13.08 -8.89
C GLN A 111 -4.94 -14.22 -9.42
N GLN A 112 -5.66 -14.01 -10.52
CA GLN A 112 -6.67 -14.90 -11.07
C GLN A 112 -6.10 -16.02 -11.97
N ASP A 113 -4.85 -15.90 -12.45
CA ASP A 113 -4.27 -16.90 -13.38
C ASP A 113 -3.47 -18.03 -12.70
N ILE A 114 -3.21 -17.97 -11.38
CA ILE A 114 -2.57 -19.05 -10.60
C ILE A 114 -3.63 -19.97 -9.97
N GLN A 115 -4.69 -20.29 -10.70
CA GLN A 115 -5.69 -21.31 -10.33
C GLN A 115 -5.98 -22.29 -11.49
N GLY A 116 -5.32 -22.12 -12.63
CA GLY A 116 -5.52 -22.96 -13.83
C GLY A 116 -4.48 -24.07 -14.02
N ILE A 117 -3.48 -24.21 -13.15
CA ILE A 117 -2.52 -25.32 -13.21
C ILE A 117 -3.17 -26.58 -12.61
N PRO A 118 -3.38 -27.64 -13.41
CA PRO A 118 -3.91 -28.90 -12.89
C PRO A 118 -2.97 -29.47 -11.83
N ASN A 119 -3.50 -29.72 -10.62
CA ASN A 119 -2.79 -30.45 -9.59
C ASN A 119 -2.70 -31.93 -10.02
N VAL A 120 -1.56 -32.33 -10.60
CA VAL A 120 -1.28 -33.74 -10.86
C VAL A 120 -1.03 -34.41 -9.52
N ASN A 121 -2.05 -35.11 -9.03
CA ASN A 121 -1.97 -35.92 -7.83
C ASN A 121 -1.04 -37.12 -8.11
N LEU A 122 0.23 -37.01 -7.72
CA LEU A 122 1.21 -38.09 -7.75
C LEU A 122 0.99 -39.06 -6.58
N THR A 123 -0.24 -39.58 -6.42
CA THR A 123 -0.47 -40.70 -5.51
C THR A 123 0.20 -41.93 -6.10
N ASN A 124 1.38 -42.20 -5.56
CA ASN A 124 2.13 -43.45 -5.43
C ASN A 124 1.48 -44.69 -6.08
N ASN A 125 2.21 -45.29 -7.03
CA ASN A 125 2.27 -46.74 -7.18
C ASN A 125 3.31 -47.26 -6.17
#